data_AF-A0A7S0FY05-F1
#
_entry.id   AF-A0A7S0FY05-F1
#
_cell.length_a   1.000
_cell.length_b   1.000
_cell.length_c   1.000
_cell.angle_alpha   90.00
_cell.angle_beta   90.00
_cell.angle_gamma   90.00
#
_symmetry.space_group_name_H-M   'P 1'
#
loop_
_entity.id
_entity.type
_entity.pdbx_description
1 polymer ?
#
loop_
_entity_poly.entity_id
_entity_poly.type
_entity_poly.pdbx_seq_one_letter_code
_entity_poly.pdbx_strand_id
1 'polypeptide(L)'
;WRLFTHVGEVDLIGRHPDLRTRVQRLGESLERHGLGDRATLREMVAVTEAMLKTGVVLKKCLSKMAKQFVDVLRRTEEEAARQAQAGQGEPARSVPTGSEAAPEAVHGQTNWLGEAQRLTVSFWTHLKKLDVHDEDTALTRAVQAFCVPGGECHMDAFALMRAVSELQGLEGVAPVCEGLVAHLIHLLPTMSQSHLVEASSLATSQALRHAVTAEVVRRLDNVVAVHRGEDFDNMVAMLTRWGTWLREGVGANEQMQQEASPSESLLVRVEVLERIAHMVGDSLLGVLQREPGAARRRLAETVAALSALDPDGIPLAPLRQSLHGQAVGGVSPWKPSPAADLAFTFSALHAGALPLDAALRLWRLAGGALAATGSEGLVGLQAARLWAFGLAVRHLS
;
A
#
# COMPACT_ATOMS: atom_id res chain seq x y z
N TRP A 1 -20.92 -25.39 -10.19
CA TRP A 1 -19.96 -24.27 -10.25
C TRP A 1 -20.20 -23.25 -9.14
N ARG A 2 -21.29 -22.46 -9.13
CA ARG A 2 -21.56 -21.48 -8.04
C ARG A 2 -21.49 -22.05 -6.62
N LEU A 3 -22.07 -23.23 -6.39
CA LEU A 3 -21.97 -23.89 -5.09
C LEU A 3 -20.51 -24.23 -4.73
N PHE A 4 -19.72 -24.70 -5.69
CA PHE A 4 -18.32 -25.04 -5.48
C PHE A 4 -17.46 -23.80 -5.20
N THR A 5 -17.69 -22.70 -5.94
CA THR A 5 -17.00 -21.43 -5.66
C THR A 5 -17.37 -20.88 -4.29
N HIS A 6 -18.65 -20.91 -3.94
CA HIS A 6 -19.13 -20.43 -2.64
C HIS A 6 -18.55 -21.24 -1.47
N VAL A 7 -18.44 -22.56 -1.61
CA VAL A 7 -17.78 -23.44 -0.62
C VAL A 7 -16.33 -23.00 -0.37
N GLY A 8 -15.60 -22.58 -1.41
CA GLY A 8 -14.27 -22.01 -1.28
C GLY A 8 -14.28 -20.62 -0.63
N GLU A 9 -15.15 -19.72 -1.10
CA GLU A 9 -15.26 -18.34 -0.58
C GLU A 9 -15.47 -18.28 0.93
N VAL A 10 -16.35 -19.14 1.47
CA VAL A 10 -16.68 -19.16 2.91
C VAL A 10 -15.73 -20.03 3.75
N ASP A 11 -14.71 -20.62 3.12
CA ASP A 11 -13.80 -21.60 3.71
C ASP A 11 -14.55 -22.74 4.45
N LEU A 12 -15.52 -23.34 3.74
CA LEU A 12 -16.39 -24.33 4.36
C LEU A 12 -15.62 -25.58 4.80
N ILE A 13 -14.58 -25.97 4.05
CA ILE A 13 -13.75 -27.14 4.37
C ILE A 13 -12.85 -26.88 5.57
N GLY A 14 -12.31 -25.67 5.74
CA GLY A 14 -11.57 -25.29 6.94
C GLY A 14 -12.45 -25.38 8.20
N ARG A 15 -13.72 -24.96 8.09
CA ARG A 15 -14.70 -25.01 9.20
C ARG A 15 -15.28 -26.40 9.46
N HIS A 16 -15.49 -27.19 8.40
CA HIS A 16 -16.13 -28.50 8.45
C HIS A 16 -15.34 -29.53 7.60
N PRO A 17 -14.25 -30.09 8.16
CA PRO A 17 -13.36 -31.00 7.43
C PRO A 17 -14.06 -32.29 6.94
N ASP A 18 -15.13 -32.71 7.62
CA ASP A 18 -15.97 -33.85 7.28
C ASP A 18 -16.70 -33.71 5.93
N LEU A 19 -16.88 -32.47 5.44
CA LEU A 19 -17.47 -32.21 4.14
C LEU A 19 -16.51 -32.42 2.96
N ARG A 20 -15.21 -32.64 3.22
CA ARG A 20 -14.18 -32.79 2.18
C ARG A 20 -14.54 -33.85 1.13
N THR A 21 -14.98 -35.03 1.56
CA THR A 21 -15.37 -36.11 0.65
C THR A 21 -16.57 -35.74 -0.22
N ARG A 22 -17.52 -34.95 0.32
CA ARG A 22 -18.70 -34.50 -0.45
C ARG A 22 -18.30 -33.46 -1.49
N VAL A 23 -17.43 -32.52 -1.13
CA VAL A 23 -16.91 -31.50 -2.04
C VAL A 23 -16.05 -32.14 -3.14
N GLN A 24 -15.28 -33.18 -2.82
CA GLN A 24 -14.53 -33.94 -3.81
C GLN A 24 -15.45 -34.62 -4.85
N ARG A 25 -16.53 -35.29 -4.40
CA ARG A 25 -17.55 -35.86 -5.31
C ARG A 25 -18.25 -34.80 -6.16
N LEU A 26 -18.52 -33.62 -5.59
CA LEU A 26 -19.04 -32.48 -6.34
C LEU A 26 -18.04 -32.07 -7.43
N GLY A 27 -16.76 -31.97 -7.10
CA GLY A 27 -15.68 -31.69 -8.04
C GLY A 27 -15.62 -32.70 -9.19
N GLU A 28 -15.63 -34.00 -8.88
CA GLU A 28 -15.66 -35.07 -9.89
C GLU A 28 -16.90 -35.00 -10.81
N SER A 29 -18.04 -34.57 -10.26
CA SER A 29 -19.24 -34.34 -11.06
C SER A 29 -19.07 -33.12 -11.98
N LEU A 30 -18.48 -32.03 -11.47
CA LEU A 30 -18.20 -30.83 -12.25
C LEU A 30 -17.19 -31.08 -13.37
N GLU A 31 -16.15 -31.88 -13.11
CA GLU A 31 -15.15 -32.29 -14.09
C GLU A 31 -15.78 -33.02 -15.29
N ARG A 32 -16.80 -33.84 -15.04
CA ARG A 32 -17.54 -34.55 -16.10
C ARG A 32 -18.41 -33.63 -16.95
N HIS A 33 -18.99 -32.58 -16.35
CA HIS A 33 -19.84 -31.63 -17.07
C HIS A 33 -19.02 -30.52 -17.74
N GLY A 34 -17.80 -30.28 -17.27
CA GLY A 34 -16.93 -29.21 -17.72
C GLY A 34 -17.41 -27.83 -17.26
N LEU A 35 -16.50 -26.86 -17.37
CA LEU A 35 -16.89 -25.46 -17.35
C LEU A 35 -17.47 -25.12 -18.73
N GLY A 36 -18.62 -24.44 -18.75
CA GLY A 36 -19.25 -24.01 -19.99
C GLY A 36 -18.37 -23.04 -20.78
N ASP A 37 -18.46 -23.06 -22.11
CA ASP A 37 -17.63 -22.23 -23.00
C ASP A 37 -17.87 -20.72 -22.87
N ARG A 38 -18.88 -20.33 -22.09
CA ARG A 38 -19.26 -18.93 -21.83
C ARG A 38 -18.79 -18.40 -20.48
N ALA A 39 -18.02 -19.17 -19.72
CA ALA A 39 -17.47 -18.67 -18.46
C ALA A 39 -16.56 -17.47 -18.72
N THR A 40 -16.68 -16.44 -17.89
CA THR A 40 -15.80 -15.27 -17.95
C THR A 40 -14.44 -15.57 -17.31
N LEU A 41 -13.39 -14.84 -17.69
CA LEU A 41 -12.07 -14.99 -17.05
C LEU A 41 -12.13 -14.86 -15.52
N ARG A 42 -12.97 -13.94 -15.01
CA ARG A 42 -13.18 -13.77 -13.57
C ARG A 42 -13.82 -15.00 -12.92
N GLU A 43 -14.81 -15.61 -13.55
CA GLU A 43 -15.42 -16.86 -13.06
C GLU A 43 -14.39 -18.00 -13.07
N MET A 44 -13.51 -18.06 -14.07
CA MET A 44 -12.45 -19.07 -14.11
C MET A 44 -11.44 -18.87 -12.98
N VAL A 45 -11.00 -17.64 -12.70
CA VAL A 45 -10.13 -17.33 -11.54
C VAL A 45 -10.82 -17.69 -10.22
N ALA A 46 -12.09 -17.34 -10.04
CA ALA A 46 -12.84 -17.68 -8.83
C ALA A 46 -12.97 -19.20 -8.64
N VAL A 47 -13.13 -19.95 -9.73
CA VAL A 47 -13.13 -21.40 -9.72
C VAL A 47 -11.77 -21.98 -9.30
N THR A 48 -10.66 -21.45 -9.81
CA THR A 48 -9.32 -21.93 -9.38
C THR A 48 -8.97 -21.55 -7.95
N GLU A 49 -9.40 -20.38 -7.49
CA GLU A 49 -9.31 -19.99 -6.08
C GLU A 49 -10.10 -20.95 -5.18
N ALA A 50 -11.29 -21.37 -5.61
CA ALA A 50 -12.06 -22.37 -4.89
C ALA A 50 -11.38 -23.75 -4.86
N MET A 51 -10.70 -24.15 -5.94
CA MET A 51 -9.87 -25.37 -5.94
C MET A 51 -8.75 -25.29 -4.91
N LEU A 52 -8.07 -24.13 -4.80
CA LEU A 52 -7.03 -23.89 -3.79
C LEU A 52 -7.57 -24.03 -2.37
N LYS A 53 -8.69 -23.36 -2.07
CA LYS A 53 -9.28 -23.36 -0.72
C LYS A 53 -9.86 -24.70 -0.31
N THR A 54 -10.42 -25.45 -1.27
CA THR A 54 -11.02 -26.77 -1.00
C THR A 54 -10.03 -27.92 -1.08
N GLY A 55 -8.87 -27.73 -1.72
CA GLY A 55 -7.91 -28.78 -2.04
C GLY A 55 -8.38 -29.74 -3.13
N VAL A 56 -9.45 -29.43 -3.86
CA VAL A 56 -10.01 -30.30 -4.92
C VAL A 56 -9.52 -29.82 -6.28
N VAL A 57 -8.65 -30.60 -6.92
CA VAL A 57 -8.03 -30.27 -8.21
C VAL A 57 -8.80 -30.89 -9.38
N LEU A 58 -9.27 -30.04 -10.30
CA LEU A 58 -10.06 -30.44 -11.48
C LEU A 58 -9.25 -30.30 -12.77
N LYS A 59 -8.34 -31.26 -13.03
CA LYS A 59 -7.27 -31.14 -14.05
C LYS A 59 -7.78 -30.90 -15.48
N LYS A 60 -8.83 -31.60 -15.93
CA LYS A 60 -9.42 -31.43 -17.26
C LYS A 60 -10.04 -30.04 -17.41
N CYS A 61 -10.72 -29.55 -16.37
CA CYS A 61 -11.24 -28.18 -16.36
C CYS A 61 -10.11 -27.15 -16.43
N LEU A 62 -9.03 -27.34 -15.66
CA LEU A 62 -7.87 -26.43 -15.67
C LEU A 62 -7.21 -26.35 -17.06
N SER A 63 -7.00 -27.48 -17.73
CA SER A 63 -6.45 -27.52 -19.10
C SER A 63 -7.35 -26.78 -20.10
N LYS A 64 -8.67 -26.97 -20.01
CA LYS A 64 -9.64 -26.26 -20.85
C LYS A 64 -9.64 -24.75 -20.58
N MET A 65 -9.62 -24.35 -19.31
CA MET A 65 -9.55 -22.94 -18.91
C MET A 65 -8.25 -22.29 -19.39
N ALA A 66 -7.10 -22.96 -19.26
CA ALA A 66 -5.81 -22.43 -19.73
C ALA A 66 -5.84 -22.10 -21.23
N LYS A 67 -6.44 -22.96 -22.07
CA LYS A 67 -6.65 -22.68 -23.50
C LYS A 67 -7.55 -21.48 -23.72
N GLN A 68 -8.64 -21.37 -22.96
CA GLN A 68 -9.55 -20.22 -23.04
C GLN A 68 -8.88 -18.91 -22.63
N PHE A 69 -8.01 -18.91 -21.61
CA PHE A 69 -7.21 -17.73 -21.25
C PHE A 69 -6.31 -17.27 -22.39
N VAL A 70 -5.57 -18.19 -23.01
CA VAL A 70 -4.69 -17.88 -24.15
C VAL A 70 -5.51 -17.36 -25.34
N ASP A 71 -6.64 -17.98 -25.65
CA ASP A 71 -7.51 -17.56 -26.74
C ASP A 71 -8.11 -16.16 -26.52
N VAL A 72 -8.56 -15.88 -25.28
CA VAL A 72 -9.11 -14.55 -24.93
C VAL A 72 -8.01 -13.50 -24.98
N LEU A 73 -6.83 -13.78 -24.43
CA LEU A 73 -5.69 -12.86 -24.44
C LEU A 73 -5.31 -12.47 -25.87
N ARG A 74 -5.13 -13.46 -26.76
CA ARG A 74 -4.80 -13.23 -28.17
C ARG A 74 -5.86 -12.38 -28.87
N ARG A 75 -7.16 -12.66 -28.63
CA ARG A 75 -8.25 -11.86 -29.21
C ARG A 75 -8.23 -10.42 -28.70
N THR A 76 -7.94 -10.20 -27.42
CA THR A 76 -7.84 -8.85 -26.84
C THR A 76 -6.62 -8.08 -27.36
N GLU A 77 -5.49 -8.75 -27.58
CA GLU A 77 -4.30 -8.15 -28.20
C GLU A 77 -4.57 -7.75 -29.66
N GLU A 78 -5.18 -8.64 -30.45
CA GLU A 78 -5.56 -8.34 -31.83
C GLU A 78 -6.53 -7.15 -31.91
N GLU A 79 -7.51 -7.09 -31.02
CA GLU A 79 -8.50 -5.99 -30.99
C GLU A 79 -7.86 -4.66 -30.55
N ALA A 80 -6.96 -4.69 -29.56
CA ALA A 80 -6.20 -3.51 -29.16
C ALA A 80 -5.31 -2.99 -30.31
N ALA A 81 -4.65 -3.89 -31.04
CA ALA A 81 -3.85 -3.55 -32.21
C ALA A 81 -4.69 -2.92 -33.34
N ARG A 82 -5.90 -3.44 -33.60
CA ARG A 82 -6.84 -2.86 -34.58
C ARG A 82 -7.29 -1.46 -34.17
N GLN A 83 -7.62 -1.25 -32.89
CA GLN A 83 -8.05 0.05 -32.39
C GLN A 83 -6.92 1.09 -32.47
N ALA A 84 -5.68 0.70 -32.18
CA ALA A 84 -4.51 1.56 -32.35
C ALA A 84 -4.29 1.98 -33.82
N GLN A 85 -4.55 1.08 -34.77
CA GLN A 85 -4.46 1.37 -36.22
C GLN A 85 -5.61 2.25 -36.73
N ALA A 86 -6.83 2.05 -36.22
CA ALA A 86 -7.99 2.85 -36.60
C ALA A 86 -7.92 4.29 -36.08
N GLY A 87 -7.33 4.51 -34.89
CA GLY A 87 -7.14 5.84 -34.29
C GLY A 87 -6.08 6.73 -34.98
N GLN A 88 -5.26 6.16 -35.87
CA GLN A 88 -4.25 6.92 -36.64
C GLN A 88 -4.76 7.46 -37.99
N GLY A 89 -6.05 7.26 -38.31
CA GLY A 89 -6.61 7.52 -39.65
C GLY A 89 -7.42 8.81 -39.86
N GLU A 90 -7.72 9.62 -38.83
CA GLU A 90 -8.47 10.88 -39.02
C GLU A 90 -7.63 12.12 -38.63
N PRO A 91 -7.14 12.91 -39.61
CA PRO A 91 -6.70 14.26 -39.33
C PRO A 91 -7.93 15.12 -39.04
N ALA A 92 -8.24 15.32 -37.76
CA ALA A 92 -9.23 16.29 -37.34
C ALA A 92 -8.79 17.70 -37.79
N ARG A 93 -9.28 18.12 -38.95
CA ARG A 93 -9.41 19.53 -39.31
C ARG A 93 -10.34 20.18 -38.27
N SER A 94 -9.80 21.03 -37.39
CA SER A 94 -10.28 22.41 -37.19
C SER A 94 -9.65 23.12 -35.98
N VAL A 95 -9.11 24.31 -36.27
CA VAL A 95 -9.17 25.58 -35.50
C VAL A 95 -8.51 25.66 -34.10
N PRO A 96 -7.68 26.69 -33.85
CA PRO A 96 -7.04 26.92 -32.56
C PRO A 96 -7.94 27.79 -31.66
N THR A 97 -8.10 27.41 -30.39
CA THR A 97 -8.15 28.37 -29.26
C THR A 97 -8.14 27.67 -27.90
N GLY A 98 -7.06 27.92 -27.16
CA GLY A 98 -6.94 28.02 -25.70
C GLY A 98 -7.72 27.07 -24.80
N SER A 99 -7.02 26.12 -24.18
CA SER A 99 -7.06 25.88 -22.73
C SER A 99 -5.97 24.87 -22.35
N GLU A 100 -4.96 25.32 -21.60
CA GLU A 100 -4.11 24.43 -20.82
C GLU A 100 -4.98 23.75 -19.76
N ALA A 101 -5.35 22.51 -20.01
CA ALA A 101 -5.75 21.56 -18.99
C ALA A 101 -5.16 20.22 -19.39
N ALA A 102 -4.24 19.73 -18.57
CA ALA A 102 -3.68 18.39 -18.66
C ALA A 102 -4.82 17.36 -18.79
N PRO A 103 -4.65 16.28 -19.57
CA PRO A 103 -5.68 15.27 -19.67
C PRO A 103 -5.72 14.51 -18.34
N GLU A 104 -6.61 14.92 -17.44
CA GLU A 104 -7.15 14.03 -16.42
C GLU A 104 -7.76 12.84 -17.16
N ALA A 105 -7.11 11.68 -17.00
CA ALA A 105 -7.57 10.42 -17.55
C ALA A 105 -9.01 10.17 -17.08
N VAL A 106 -9.93 10.26 -18.03
CA VAL A 106 -11.34 9.97 -17.89
C VAL A 106 -11.50 8.58 -17.26
N HIS A 107 -11.99 8.54 -16.02
CA HIS A 107 -12.42 7.36 -15.26
C HIS A 107 -13.60 6.64 -15.95
N GLY A 108 -13.39 6.03 -17.11
CA GLY A 108 -14.48 5.36 -17.83
C GLY A 108 -14.09 4.41 -18.98
N GLN A 109 -12.84 4.38 -19.44
CA GLN A 109 -12.40 3.36 -20.38
C GLN A 109 -11.73 2.21 -19.62
N THR A 110 -12.46 1.11 -19.45
CA THR A 110 -11.90 -0.13 -18.90
C THR A 110 -10.75 -0.58 -19.77
N ASN A 111 -9.53 -0.58 -19.23
CA ASN A 111 -8.36 -1.17 -19.85
C ASN A 111 -8.54 -2.71 -19.89
N TRP A 112 -9.26 -3.19 -20.89
CA TRP A 112 -9.66 -4.59 -21.01
C TRP A 112 -8.45 -5.51 -21.20
N LEU A 113 -7.43 -5.06 -21.94
CA LEU A 113 -6.20 -5.83 -22.14
C LEU A 113 -5.41 -5.96 -20.84
N GLY A 114 -5.23 -4.86 -20.09
CA GLY A 114 -4.60 -4.90 -18.77
C GLY A 114 -5.34 -5.80 -17.78
N GLU A 115 -6.68 -5.76 -17.75
CA GLU A 115 -7.49 -6.65 -16.91
C GLU A 115 -7.37 -8.13 -17.33
N ALA A 116 -7.33 -8.41 -18.65
CA ALA A 116 -7.11 -9.75 -19.16
C ALA A 116 -5.72 -10.29 -18.78
N GLN A 117 -4.67 -9.48 -18.94
CA GLN A 117 -3.31 -9.83 -18.52
C GLN A 117 -3.23 -10.09 -17.00
N ARG A 118 -3.83 -9.23 -16.17
CA ARG A 118 -3.91 -9.40 -14.71
C ARG A 118 -4.59 -10.73 -14.33
N LEU A 119 -5.75 -11.01 -14.91
CA LEU A 119 -6.48 -12.26 -14.64
C LEU A 119 -5.71 -13.48 -15.11
N THR A 120 -4.96 -13.37 -16.22
CA THR A 120 -4.10 -14.43 -16.74
C THR A 120 -2.95 -14.74 -15.77
N VAL A 121 -2.28 -13.71 -15.22
CA VAL A 121 -1.25 -13.89 -14.18
C VAL A 121 -1.83 -14.53 -12.93
N SER A 122 -3.01 -14.09 -12.48
CA SER A 122 -3.67 -14.63 -11.28
C SER A 122 -4.04 -16.11 -11.46
N PHE A 123 -4.63 -16.47 -12.61
CA PHE A 123 -4.94 -17.86 -12.95
C PHE A 123 -3.66 -18.72 -13.02
N TRP A 124 -2.61 -18.23 -13.69
CA TRP A 124 -1.33 -18.93 -13.78
C TRP A 124 -0.68 -19.14 -12.40
N THR A 125 -0.73 -18.12 -11.54
CA THR A 125 -0.29 -18.20 -10.14
C THR A 125 -1.04 -19.29 -9.37
N HIS A 126 -2.37 -19.39 -9.56
CA HIS A 126 -3.17 -20.42 -8.91
C HIS A 126 -2.81 -21.84 -9.39
N LEU A 127 -2.52 -22.02 -10.68
CA LEU A 127 -2.03 -23.31 -11.20
C LEU A 127 -0.71 -23.72 -10.54
N LYS A 128 0.22 -22.78 -10.37
CA LYS A 128 1.49 -23.02 -9.67
C LYS A 128 1.27 -23.41 -8.21
N LYS A 129 0.36 -22.73 -7.50
CA LYS A 129 -0.01 -23.07 -6.11
C LYS A 129 -0.68 -24.44 -5.97
N LEU A 130 -1.39 -24.91 -7.00
CA LEU A 130 -2.01 -26.23 -7.06
C LEU A 130 -1.04 -27.35 -7.48
N ASP A 131 0.23 -27.03 -7.74
CA ASP A 131 1.23 -27.93 -8.33
C ASP A 131 0.74 -28.59 -9.63
N VAL A 132 -0.02 -27.83 -10.43
CA VAL A 132 -0.48 -28.26 -11.74
C VAL A 132 0.48 -27.71 -12.78
N HIS A 133 1.29 -28.60 -13.35
CA HIS A 133 2.11 -28.26 -14.50
C HIS A 133 1.23 -28.09 -15.74
N ASP A 134 1.41 -26.96 -16.42
CA ASP A 134 0.75 -26.65 -17.68
C ASP A 134 1.30 -27.58 -18.77
N GLU A 135 0.59 -28.68 -19.05
CA GLU A 135 0.98 -29.70 -20.04
C GLU A 135 1.26 -29.10 -21.43
N ASP A 136 0.63 -27.97 -21.77
CA ASP A 136 0.75 -27.34 -23.08
C ASP A 136 1.76 -26.17 -23.12
N THR A 137 2.35 -25.77 -21.99
CA THR A 137 3.25 -24.59 -21.80
C THR A 137 2.76 -23.25 -22.37
N ALA A 138 1.62 -23.22 -23.06
CA ALA A 138 1.15 -22.10 -23.86
C ALA A 138 0.75 -20.92 -22.97
N LEU A 139 0.11 -21.20 -21.84
CA LEU A 139 -0.23 -20.18 -20.86
C LEU A 139 1.03 -19.62 -20.21
N THR A 140 1.98 -20.49 -19.86
CA THR A 140 3.27 -20.04 -19.29
C THR A 140 4.03 -19.15 -20.28
N ARG A 141 4.08 -19.52 -21.57
CA ARG A 141 4.68 -18.71 -22.63
C ARG A 141 3.95 -17.37 -22.81
N ALA A 142 2.62 -17.37 -22.78
CA ALA A 142 1.82 -16.16 -22.88
C ALA A 142 2.11 -15.19 -21.72
N VAL A 143 2.13 -15.70 -20.48
CA VAL A 143 2.49 -14.91 -19.29
C VAL A 143 3.90 -14.34 -19.41
N GLN A 144 4.88 -15.16 -19.82
CA GLN A 144 6.25 -14.70 -20.01
C GLN A 144 6.35 -13.61 -21.10
N ALA A 145 5.58 -13.72 -22.19
CA ALA A 145 5.66 -12.79 -23.32
C ALA A 145 5.35 -11.33 -22.95
N PHE A 146 4.34 -11.09 -22.11
CA PHE A 146 4.03 -9.72 -21.65
C PHE A 146 4.73 -9.35 -20.33
N CYS A 147 5.15 -10.33 -19.52
CA CYS A 147 5.83 -10.06 -18.26
C CYS A 147 7.34 -9.85 -18.39
N VAL A 148 7.99 -10.13 -19.51
CA VAL A 148 9.44 -9.86 -19.68
C VAL A 148 9.74 -8.35 -19.72
N PRO A 149 10.96 -7.93 -19.35
CA PRO A 149 11.41 -6.55 -19.56
C PRO A 149 11.27 -6.15 -21.03
N GLY A 150 10.51 -5.09 -21.31
CA GLY A 150 10.23 -4.63 -22.68
C GLY A 150 9.08 -5.38 -23.39
N GLY A 151 8.40 -6.32 -22.72
CA GLY A 151 7.15 -6.91 -23.20
C GLY A 151 5.99 -5.90 -23.18
N GLU A 152 4.94 -6.19 -23.95
CA GLU A 152 3.73 -5.34 -24.03
C GLU A 152 2.82 -5.55 -22.81
N CYS A 153 3.27 -5.10 -21.64
CA CYS A 153 2.46 -5.08 -20.43
C CYS A 153 1.56 -3.85 -20.39
N HIS A 154 0.25 -4.07 -20.36
CA HIS A 154 -0.76 -3.03 -20.28
C HIS A 154 -1.44 -2.97 -18.91
N MET A 155 -0.99 -3.75 -17.92
CA MET A 155 -1.50 -3.66 -16.55
C MET A 155 -1.24 -2.27 -15.95
N ASP A 156 -2.23 -1.71 -15.27
CA ASP A 156 -2.02 -0.50 -14.47
C ASP A 156 -1.18 -0.81 -13.23
N ALA A 157 -0.74 0.24 -12.52
CA ALA A 157 0.13 0.10 -11.37
C ALA A 157 -0.48 -0.76 -10.25
N PHE A 158 -1.78 -0.68 -10.03
CA PHE A 158 -2.47 -1.47 -9.00
C PHE A 158 -2.54 -2.95 -9.38
N ALA A 159 -2.88 -3.23 -10.63
CA ALA A 159 -2.87 -4.57 -11.20
C ALA A 159 -1.47 -5.22 -11.12
N LEU A 160 -0.40 -4.45 -11.43
CA LEU A 160 0.99 -4.91 -11.30
C LEU A 160 1.38 -5.19 -9.86
N MET A 161 1.09 -4.27 -8.93
CA MET A 161 1.36 -4.44 -7.51
C MET A 161 0.71 -5.72 -6.96
N ARG A 162 -0.55 -5.95 -7.32
CA ARG A 162 -1.28 -7.16 -6.94
C ARG A 162 -0.67 -8.42 -7.57
N ALA A 163 -0.33 -8.38 -8.85
CA ALA A 163 0.29 -9.51 -9.54
C ALA A 163 1.65 -9.89 -8.91
N VAL A 164 2.50 -8.90 -8.59
CA VAL A 164 3.77 -9.12 -7.89
C VAL A 164 3.53 -9.75 -6.51
N SER A 165 2.55 -9.25 -5.76
CA SER A 165 2.18 -9.79 -4.44
C SER A 165 1.70 -11.26 -4.52
N GLU A 166 0.86 -11.58 -5.51
CA GLU A 166 0.32 -12.94 -5.69
C GLU A 166 1.40 -13.99 -5.98
N LEU A 167 2.50 -13.58 -6.61
CA LEU A 167 3.67 -14.40 -6.97
C LEU A 167 4.68 -14.61 -5.84
N GLN A 168 4.57 -13.89 -4.73
CA GLN A 168 5.52 -13.99 -3.62
C GLN A 168 5.51 -15.41 -3.02
N GLY A 169 6.70 -15.96 -2.81
CA GLY A 169 6.88 -17.29 -2.20
C GLY A 169 6.65 -18.48 -3.14
N LEU A 170 6.44 -18.25 -4.44
CA LEU A 170 6.36 -19.34 -5.42
C LEU A 170 7.71 -19.65 -6.05
N GLU A 171 7.99 -20.94 -6.27
CA GLU A 171 9.18 -21.40 -6.96
C GLU A 171 9.03 -21.30 -8.49
N GLY A 172 10.12 -20.98 -9.19
CA GLY A 172 10.15 -20.94 -10.66
C GLY A 172 9.39 -19.77 -11.31
N VAL A 173 8.97 -18.76 -10.52
CA VAL A 173 8.29 -17.56 -11.05
C VAL A 173 9.18 -16.32 -11.13
N ALA A 174 10.46 -16.43 -10.74
CA ALA A 174 11.40 -15.32 -10.68
C ALA A 174 11.45 -14.46 -11.96
N PRO A 175 11.55 -15.02 -13.18
CA PRO A 175 11.62 -14.20 -14.40
C PRO A 175 10.36 -13.37 -14.65
N VAL A 176 9.19 -13.92 -14.31
CA VAL A 176 7.89 -13.23 -14.43
C VAL A 176 7.80 -12.12 -13.39
N CYS A 177 8.18 -12.40 -12.15
CA CYS A 177 8.19 -11.42 -11.07
C CYS A 177 9.16 -10.26 -11.35
N GLU A 178 10.37 -10.55 -11.84
CA GLU A 178 11.39 -9.56 -12.19
C GLU A 178 10.90 -8.61 -13.28
N GLY A 179 10.31 -9.13 -14.35
CA GLY A 179 9.83 -8.27 -15.42
C GLY A 179 8.55 -7.50 -15.07
N LEU A 180 7.64 -8.06 -14.24
CA LEU A 180 6.54 -7.28 -13.65
C LEU A 180 7.05 -6.15 -12.74
N VAL A 181 8.10 -6.40 -11.96
CA VAL A 181 8.78 -5.36 -11.18
C VAL A 181 9.39 -4.31 -12.09
N ALA A 182 10.03 -4.70 -13.21
CA ALA A 182 10.59 -3.74 -14.17
C ALA A 182 9.52 -2.82 -14.79
N HIS A 183 8.34 -3.38 -15.11
CA HIS A 183 7.17 -2.62 -15.56
C HIS A 183 6.66 -1.67 -14.47
N LEU A 184 6.56 -2.15 -13.23
CA LEU A 184 6.15 -1.31 -12.10
C LEU A 184 7.12 -0.15 -11.86
N ILE A 185 8.43 -0.41 -11.95
CA ILE A 185 9.49 0.62 -11.85
C ILE A 185 9.28 1.73 -12.90
N HIS A 186 8.93 1.37 -14.13
CA HIS A 186 8.64 2.35 -15.19
C HIS A 186 7.39 3.21 -14.91
N LEU A 187 6.43 2.69 -14.15
CA LEU A 187 5.22 3.43 -13.78
C LEU A 187 5.39 4.30 -12.52
N LEU A 188 6.43 4.08 -11.70
CA LEU A 188 6.63 4.86 -10.46
C LEU A 188 6.54 6.38 -10.66
N PRO A 189 7.12 6.99 -11.72
CA PRO A 189 7.04 8.44 -11.93
C PRO A 189 5.61 8.97 -12.13
N THR A 190 4.68 8.16 -12.63
CA THR A 190 3.30 8.56 -12.91
C THR A 190 2.31 8.18 -11.81
N MET A 191 2.75 7.40 -10.81
CA MET A 191 1.90 6.97 -9.69
C MET A 191 1.58 8.12 -8.72
N SER A 192 0.41 8.07 -8.08
CA SER A 192 0.08 8.95 -6.95
C SER A 192 0.96 8.62 -5.72
N GLN A 193 1.00 9.52 -4.74
CA GLN A 193 1.73 9.27 -3.48
C GLN A 193 1.15 8.07 -2.72
N SER A 194 -0.18 7.89 -2.71
CA SER A 194 -0.84 6.74 -2.10
C SER A 194 -0.42 5.42 -2.75
N HIS A 195 -0.35 5.38 -4.09
CA HIS A 195 0.14 4.20 -4.79
C HIS A 195 1.63 3.93 -4.55
N LEU A 196 2.46 4.97 -4.35
CA LEU A 196 3.88 4.78 -3.99
C LEU A 196 4.04 4.19 -2.57
N VAL A 197 3.19 4.58 -1.63
CA VAL A 197 3.15 3.98 -0.28
C VAL A 197 2.72 2.52 -0.36
N GLU A 198 1.71 2.21 -1.18
CA GLU A 198 1.30 0.83 -1.41
C GLU A 198 2.42 0.00 -2.05
N ALA A 199 3.11 0.56 -3.06
CA ALA A 199 4.27 -0.08 -3.70
C ALA A 199 5.40 -0.34 -2.68
N SER A 200 5.65 0.59 -1.76
CA SER A 200 6.64 0.39 -0.68
C SER A 200 6.20 -0.70 0.31
N SER A 201 4.90 -0.85 0.59
CA SER A 201 4.42 -1.94 1.43
C SER A 201 4.65 -3.32 0.77
N LEU A 202 4.54 -3.40 -0.55
CA LEU A 202 4.64 -4.64 -1.34
C LEU A 202 6.05 -4.94 -1.85
N ALA A 203 7.00 -4.00 -1.74
CA ALA A 203 8.33 -4.17 -2.28
C ALA A 203 9.16 -5.22 -1.52
N THR A 204 9.16 -6.44 -2.06
CA THR A 204 9.96 -7.57 -1.59
C THR A 204 11.32 -7.67 -2.26
N SER A 205 11.46 -7.21 -3.51
CA SER A 205 12.73 -7.20 -4.21
C SER A 205 13.57 -5.97 -3.87
N GLN A 206 14.89 -6.15 -3.78
CA GLN A 206 15.83 -5.05 -3.55
C GLN A 206 15.75 -4.00 -4.67
N ALA A 207 15.54 -4.40 -5.92
CA ALA A 207 15.40 -3.50 -7.06
C ALA A 207 14.18 -2.57 -6.92
N LEU A 208 13.01 -3.12 -6.57
CA LEU A 208 11.79 -2.33 -6.37
C LEU A 208 11.93 -1.39 -5.18
N ARG A 209 12.52 -1.89 -4.08
CA ARG A 209 12.81 -1.07 -2.90
C ARG A 209 13.69 0.14 -3.25
N HIS A 210 14.79 -0.04 -3.99
CA HIS A 210 15.64 1.07 -4.43
C HIS A 210 14.91 2.05 -5.35
N ALA A 211 14.14 1.55 -6.32
CA ALA A 211 13.41 2.40 -7.25
C ALA A 211 12.34 3.25 -6.55
N VAL A 212 11.60 2.65 -5.62
CA VAL A 212 10.61 3.35 -4.79
C VAL A 212 11.30 4.40 -3.91
N THR A 213 12.41 4.07 -3.25
CA THR A 213 13.18 5.04 -2.46
C THR A 213 13.66 6.21 -3.33
N ALA A 214 14.24 5.93 -4.49
CA ALA A 214 14.75 6.95 -5.41
C ALA A 214 13.63 7.90 -5.89
N GLU A 215 12.48 7.35 -6.27
CA GLU A 215 11.34 8.15 -6.72
C GLU A 215 10.74 9.00 -5.59
N VAL A 216 10.64 8.44 -4.38
CA VAL A 216 10.16 9.20 -3.21
C VAL A 216 11.14 10.32 -2.88
N VAL A 217 12.45 10.06 -2.86
CA VAL A 217 13.48 11.10 -2.64
C VAL A 217 13.37 12.23 -3.67
N ARG A 218 13.23 11.87 -4.96
CA ARG A 218 13.05 12.84 -6.06
C ARG A 218 11.82 13.73 -5.85
N ARG A 219 10.73 13.17 -5.32
CA ARG A 219 9.51 13.94 -5.01
C ARG A 219 9.68 14.80 -3.77
N LEU A 220 10.33 14.27 -2.74
CA LEU A 220 10.58 14.96 -1.48
C LEU A 220 11.38 16.25 -1.65
N ASP A 221 12.29 16.31 -2.62
CA ASP A 221 13.05 17.51 -2.94
C ASP A 221 12.18 18.73 -3.27
N ASN A 222 10.93 18.51 -3.69
CA ASN A 222 9.98 19.57 -4.02
C ASN A 222 8.91 19.80 -2.94
N VAL A 223 8.93 19.05 -1.84
CA VAL A 223 7.93 19.15 -0.76
C VAL A 223 8.53 19.87 0.44
N VAL A 224 7.93 21.01 0.79
CA VAL A 224 8.34 21.84 1.93
C VAL A 224 7.50 21.56 3.17
N ALA A 225 6.20 21.27 3.01
CA ALA A 225 5.29 20.97 4.11
C ALA A 225 4.10 20.12 3.65
N VAL A 226 3.54 19.34 4.59
CA VAL A 226 2.35 18.53 4.33
C VAL A 226 1.11 19.25 4.86
N HIS A 227 0.10 19.39 4.02
CA HIS A 227 -1.10 20.16 4.36
C HIS A 227 -2.39 19.36 4.37
N ARG A 228 -2.45 18.26 3.62
CA ARG A 228 -3.61 17.38 3.55
C ARG A 228 -3.41 16.20 4.49
N GLY A 229 -4.49 15.76 5.14
CA GLY A 229 -4.44 14.61 6.04
C GLY A 229 -4.01 13.32 5.35
N GLU A 230 -4.40 13.09 4.10
CA GLU A 230 -4.01 11.89 3.35
C GLU A 230 -2.50 11.86 3.03
N ASP A 231 -1.93 12.98 2.58
CA ASP A 231 -0.49 13.09 2.32
C ASP A 231 0.33 12.89 3.60
N PHE A 232 -0.22 13.32 4.74
CA PHE A 232 0.37 13.10 6.06
C PHE A 232 0.34 11.62 6.44
N ASP A 233 -0.82 10.98 6.30
CA ASP A 233 -1.00 9.55 6.56
C ASP A 233 -0.04 8.71 5.68
N ASN A 234 0.12 9.10 4.42
CA ASN A 234 1.07 8.51 3.48
C ASN A 234 2.53 8.65 3.93
N MET A 235 2.95 9.82 4.41
CA MET A 235 4.31 10.02 4.92
C MET A 235 4.58 9.22 6.20
N VAL A 236 3.61 9.13 7.11
CA VAL A 236 3.71 8.31 8.34
C VAL A 236 3.82 6.82 8.00
N ALA A 237 3.02 6.34 7.04
CA ALA A 237 3.10 4.98 6.54
C ALA A 237 4.46 4.67 5.90
N MET A 238 4.98 5.60 5.07
CA MET A 238 6.30 5.49 4.46
C MET A 238 7.41 5.43 5.52
N LEU A 239 7.36 6.31 6.53
CA LEU A 239 8.32 6.36 7.62
C LEU A 239 8.36 5.04 8.40
N THR A 240 7.18 4.49 8.71
CA THR A 240 7.03 3.19 9.38
C THR A 240 7.67 2.07 8.54
N ARG A 241 7.35 2.04 7.23
CA ARG A 241 7.85 0.99 6.34
C ARG A 241 9.36 1.07 6.16
N TRP A 242 9.90 2.25 5.91
CA TRP A 242 11.33 2.42 5.71
C TRP A 242 12.14 2.20 6.99
N GLY A 243 11.57 2.51 8.16
CA GLY A 243 12.14 2.09 9.44
C GLY A 243 12.27 0.57 9.57
N THR A 244 11.32 -0.21 9.05
CA THR A 244 11.46 -1.68 9.00
C THR A 244 12.58 -2.12 8.06
N TRP A 245 12.70 -1.52 6.88
CA TRP A 245 13.78 -1.83 5.93
C TRP A 245 15.17 -1.51 6.47
N LEU A 246 15.31 -0.40 7.19
CA LEU A 246 16.58 -0.04 7.83
C LEU A 246 17.01 -1.11 8.83
N ARG A 247 16.09 -1.58 9.68
CA ARG A 247 16.37 -2.66 10.65
C ARG A 247 16.66 -4.00 9.98
N GLU A 248 15.93 -4.36 8.93
CA GLU A 248 16.20 -5.56 8.12
C GLU A 248 17.62 -5.51 7.52
N GLY A 249 18.04 -4.35 7.01
CA GLY A 249 19.37 -4.16 6.42
C GLY A 249 20.51 -4.16 7.46
N VAL A 250 20.29 -3.56 8.63
CA VAL A 250 21.28 -3.54 9.72
C VAL A 250 21.50 -4.95 10.28
N GLY A 251 20.43 -5.72 10.52
CA GLY A 251 20.53 -7.11 11.00
C GLY A 251 21.18 -8.07 9.99
N ALA A 252 21.05 -7.81 8.69
CA ALA A 252 21.73 -8.60 7.65
C ALA A 252 23.21 -8.24 7.52
N ASN A 253 23.57 -6.96 7.68
CA ASN A 253 24.95 -6.48 7.53
C ASN A 253 25.85 -6.83 8.72
N GLU A 254 25.32 -7.03 9.92
CA GLU A 254 26.08 -7.54 11.08
C GLU A 254 26.60 -8.98 10.86
N GLN A 255 25.93 -9.78 10.02
CA GLN A 255 26.39 -11.14 9.67
C GLN A 255 27.40 -11.17 8.49
N MET A 256 27.50 -10.08 7.72
CA MET A 256 28.36 -9.97 6.51
C MET A 256 29.54 -9.00 6.68
N GLN A 257 29.76 -8.49 7.89
CA GLN A 257 30.68 -7.39 8.21
C GLN A 257 32.19 -7.75 8.17
N GLN A 258 32.62 -8.70 7.33
CA GLN A 258 34.05 -8.95 7.11
C GLN A 258 34.62 -8.37 5.80
N GLU A 259 33.83 -7.99 4.78
CA GLU A 259 34.45 -7.64 3.47
C GLU A 259 33.87 -6.47 2.65
N ALA A 260 32.87 -5.70 3.09
CA ALA A 260 32.29 -4.63 2.26
C ALA A 260 32.35 -3.22 2.88
N SER A 261 32.78 -2.24 2.07
CA SER A 261 32.82 -0.81 2.42
C SER A 261 31.43 -0.25 2.78
N PRO A 262 31.30 0.54 3.86
CA PRO A 262 30.02 0.88 4.49
C PRO A 262 29.17 1.96 3.78
N SER A 263 29.63 2.53 2.67
CA SER A 263 29.09 3.80 2.18
C SER A 263 28.02 3.71 1.08
N GLU A 264 27.82 2.55 0.44
CA GLU A 264 26.90 2.43 -0.72
C GLU A 264 25.72 1.45 -0.53
N SER A 265 25.63 0.73 0.59
CA SER A 265 24.69 -0.40 0.74
C SER A 265 23.37 -0.09 1.49
N LEU A 266 23.16 1.14 1.98
CA LEU A 266 21.92 1.46 2.70
C LEU A 266 20.79 1.79 1.73
N LEU A 267 19.81 0.88 1.68
CA LEU A 267 18.59 0.96 0.86
C LEU A 267 17.77 2.24 1.11
N VAL A 268 17.83 2.77 2.33
CA VAL A 268 17.29 4.08 2.70
C VAL A 268 18.35 4.82 3.50
N ARG A 269 18.71 6.02 3.05
CA ARG A 269 19.63 6.92 3.75
C ARG A 269 18.98 7.49 5.01
N VAL A 270 19.69 7.50 6.13
CA VAL A 270 19.17 7.97 7.44
C VAL A 270 18.70 9.42 7.34
N GLU A 271 19.42 10.25 6.58
CA GLU A 271 19.10 11.66 6.38
C GLU A 271 17.72 11.87 5.72
N VAL A 272 17.29 10.93 4.86
CA VAL A 272 15.97 10.99 4.22
C VAL A 272 14.87 10.64 5.23
N LEU A 273 15.11 9.63 6.08
CA LEU A 273 14.18 9.28 7.16
C LEU A 273 14.02 10.42 8.15
N GLU A 274 15.12 11.04 8.55
CA GLU A 274 15.11 12.23 9.40
C GLU A 274 14.34 13.36 8.74
N ARG A 275 14.57 13.65 7.46
CA ARG A 275 13.81 14.69 6.74
C ARG A 275 12.31 14.42 6.74
N ILE A 276 11.88 13.18 6.49
CA ILE A 276 10.46 12.80 6.55
C ILE A 276 9.92 12.95 7.98
N ALA A 277 10.67 12.51 8.99
CA ALA A 277 10.29 12.65 10.39
C ALA A 277 10.11 14.12 10.81
N HIS A 278 10.98 15.02 10.34
CA HIS A 278 10.84 16.47 10.56
C HIS A 278 9.59 17.03 9.88
N MET A 279 9.34 16.72 8.61
CA MET A 279 8.13 17.19 7.92
C MET A 279 6.84 16.67 8.57
N VAL A 280 6.83 15.41 9.00
CA VAL A 280 5.70 14.82 9.76
C VAL A 280 5.54 15.56 11.09
N GLY A 281 6.63 15.79 11.82
CA GLY A 281 6.62 16.58 13.06
C GLY A 281 6.00 17.97 12.85
N ASP A 282 6.54 18.74 11.91
CA ASP A 282 6.14 20.11 11.62
C ASP A 282 4.68 20.21 11.13
N SER A 283 4.23 19.21 10.38
CA SER A 283 2.88 19.20 9.79
C SER A 283 1.81 18.68 10.74
N LEU A 284 2.18 17.86 11.74
CA LEU A 284 1.25 17.15 12.63
C LEU A 284 0.23 18.12 13.24
N LEU A 285 0.68 19.16 13.93
CA LEU A 285 -0.21 20.08 14.66
C LEU A 285 -1.21 20.78 13.72
N GLY A 286 -0.77 21.17 12.52
CA GLY A 286 -1.65 21.77 11.52
C GLY A 286 -2.70 20.79 10.99
N VAL A 287 -2.32 19.53 10.75
CA VAL A 287 -3.24 18.48 10.27
C VAL A 287 -4.26 18.10 11.35
N LEU A 288 -3.83 17.96 12.60
CA LEU A 288 -4.74 17.65 13.73
C LEU A 288 -5.80 18.74 13.94
N GLN A 289 -5.43 20.01 13.74
CA GLN A 289 -6.36 21.13 13.86
C GLN A 289 -7.41 21.15 12.75
N ARG A 290 -7.00 20.83 11.51
CA ARG A 290 -7.89 20.80 10.33
C ARG A 290 -8.85 19.61 10.38
N GLU A 291 -8.38 18.47 10.87
CA GLU A 291 -9.11 17.20 10.85
C GLU A 291 -9.19 16.56 12.25
N PRO A 292 -9.92 17.17 13.20
CA PRO A 292 -9.95 16.72 14.60
C PRO A 292 -10.54 15.31 14.77
N GLY A 293 -11.38 14.84 13.83
CA GLY A 293 -11.95 13.49 13.87
C GLY A 293 -10.91 12.37 13.69
N ALA A 294 -9.81 12.64 12.98
CA ALA A 294 -8.72 11.69 12.77
C ALA A 294 -7.54 11.90 13.73
N ALA A 295 -7.60 12.94 14.58
CA ALA A 295 -6.46 13.42 15.35
C ALA A 295 -5.83 12.35 16.25
N ARG A 296 -6.67 11.60 16.97
CA ARG A 296 -6.20 10.53 17.87
C ARG A 296 -5.48 9.42 17.12
N ARG A 297 -6.01 8.98 15.97
CA ARG A 297 -5.41 7.93 15.15
C ARG A 297 -4.05 8.39 14.64
N ARG A 298 -3.99 9.57 14.04
CA ARG A 298 -2.75 10.16 13.51
C ARG A 298 -1.68 10.34 14.56
N LEU A 299 -2.05 10.85 15.74
CA LEU A 299 -1.13 10.97 16.87
C LEU A 299 -0.52 9.61 17.23
N ALA A 300 -1.33 8.57 17.35
CA ALA A 300 -0.85 7.22 17.68
C ALA A 300 0.05 6.63 16.56
N GLU A 301 -0.32 6.79 15.30
CA GLU A 301 0.44 6.29 14.14
C GLU A 301 1.78 7.02 13.99
N THR A 302 1.80 8.36 14.10
CA THR A 302 3.05 9.15 14.05
C THR A 302 4.01 8.77 15.16
N VAL A 303 3.48 8.55 16.36
CA VAL A 303 4.26 8.08 17.51
C VAL A 303 4.90 6.73 17.23
N ALA A 304 4.11 5.77 16.76
CA ALA A 304 4.59 4.42 16.49
C ALA A 304 5.67 4.45 15.39
N ALA A 305 5.46 5.27 14.36
CA ALA A 305 6.41 5.46 13.26
C ALA A 305 7.74 6.07 13.74
N LEU A 306 7.69 7.13 14.55
CA LEU A 306 8.89 7.78 15.08
C LEU A 306 9.63 6.88 16.07
N SER A 307 8.92 6.23 16.99
CA SER A 307 9.52 5.30 17.96
C SER A 307 10.24 4.12 17.29
N ALA A 308 9.86 3.77 16.05
CA ALA A 308 10.52 2.72 15.30
C ALA A 308 11.89 3.12 14.76
N LEU A 309 12.23 4.41 14.70
CA LEU A 309 13.48 4.91 14.11
C LEU A 309 14.64 5.00 15.11
N ASP A 310 14.35 5.04 16.40
CA ASP A 310 15.34 5.15 17.46
C ASP A 310 15.15 3.96 18.43
N PRO A 311 16.07 2.98 18.45
CA PRO A 311 15.99 1.84 19.35
C PRO A 311 16.30 2.20 20.82
N ASP A 312 16.93 3.36 21.07
CA ASP A 312 17.39 3.80 22.38
C ASP A 312 16.43 4.82 23.05
N GLY A 313 15.36 5.24 22.35
CA GLY A 313 14.38 6.19 22.85
C GLY A 313 13.34 6.60 21.82
N ILE A 314 12.33 7.37 22.21
CA ILE A 314 11.39 7.93 21.24
C ILE A 314 12.03 9.22 20.69
N PRO A 315 12.24 9.38 19.36
CA PRO A 315 12.82 10.58 18.78
C PRO A 315 11.75 11.68 18.77
N LEU A 316 11.58 12.31 19.94
CA LEU A 316 10.58 13.34 20.19
C LEU A 316 11.08 14.73 19.78
N ALA A 317 12.33 14.87 19.33
CA ALA A 317 12.90 16.15 18.94
C ALA A 317 12.11 16.84 17.81
N PRO A 318 11.72 16.16 16.71
CA PRO A 318 10.88 16.77 15.68
C PRO A 318 9.50 17.21 16.21
N LEU A 319 8.90 16.40 17.09
CA LEU A 319 7.61 16.71 17.72
C LEU A 319 7.70 17.89 18.68
N ARG A 320 8.80 18.02 19.44
CA ARG A 320 9.10 19.15 20.31
C ARG A 320 9.36 20.43 19.52
N GLN A 321 10.09 20.35 18.41
CA GLN A 321 10.33 21.49 17.52
C GLN A 321 9.03 22.01 16.90
N SER A 322 8.13 21.12 16.48
CA SER A 322 6.81 21.51 15.98
C SER A 322 5.94 22.22 17.03
N LEU A 323 5.92 21.69 18.27
CA LEU A 323 5.30 22.39 19.42
C LEU A 323 5.96 23.76 19.67
N HIS A 324 7.25 23.91 19.39
CA HIS A 324 7.94 25.18 19.50
C HIS A 324 7.44 26.20 18.48
N GLY A 325 7.37 25.82 17.20
CA GLY A 325 6.95 26.69 16.10
C GLY A 325 5.52 27.20 16.24
N GLN A 326 4.58 26.35 16.67
CA GLN A 326 3.17 26.73 16.86
C GLN A 326 2.95 27.79 17.95
N ALA A 327 3.80 27.84 18.98
CA ALA A 327 3.69 28.84 20.04
C ALA A 327 4.05 30.27 19.58
N VAL A 328 4.73 30.40 18.43
CA VAL A 328 5.21 31.67 17.87
C VAL A 328 4.28 32.18 16.76
N GLY A 329 3.53 31.29 16.08
CA GLY A 329 2.84 31.58 14.82
C GLY A 329 1.41 32.12 14.87
N GLY A 330 0.84 32.46 16.03
CA GLY A 330 -0.47 33.12 16.11
C GLY A 330 -1.63 32.35 15.46
N VAL A 331 -1.63 31.02 15.56
CA VAL A 331 -2.62 30.15 14.90
C VAL A 331 -3.97 30.18 15.64
N SER A 332 -5.06 30.02 14.88
CA SER A 332 -6.46 29.91 15.33
C SER A 332 -6.61 29.11 16.65
N PRO A 333 -7.50 29.52 17.58
CA PRO A 333 -7.66 28.85 18.86
C PRO A 333 -8.00 27.37 18.69
N TRP A 334 -7.27 26.51 19.39
CA TRP A 334 -7.52 25.08 19.41
C TRP A 334 -8.85 24.76 20.08
N LYS A 335 -9.51 23.69 19.63
CA LYS A 335 -10.66 23.12 20.35
C LYS A 335 -10.17 22.37 21.60
N PRO A 336 -10.89 22.40 22.73
CA PRO A 336 -10.47 21.74 23.97
C PRO A 336 -10.21 20.23 23.84
N SER A 337 -11.05 19.50 23.09
CA SER A 337 -10.91 18.04 22.94
C SER A 337 -9.62 17.62 22.22
N PRO A 338 -9.29 18.10 21.00
CA PRO A 338 -8.01 17.81 20.36
C PRO A 338 -6.79 18.26 21.17
N ALA A 339 -6.89 19.39 21.88
CA ALA A 339 -5.81 19.89 22.72
C ALA A 339 -5.53 18.96 23.93
N ALA A 340 -6.59 18.46 24.58
CA ALA A 340 -6.47 17.49 25.66
C ALA A 340 -5.88 16.15 25.17
N ASP A 341 -6.31 15.68 23.99
CA ASP A 341 -5.78 14.45 23.39
C ASP A 341 -4.30 14.57 23.03
N LEU A 342 -3.89 15.72 22.49
CA LEU A 342 -2.50 16.03 22.20
C LEU A 342 -1.65 16.04 23.48
N ALA A 343 -2.07 16.79 24.50
CA ALA A 343 -1.34 16.92 25.76
C ALA A 343 -1.19 15.58 26.50
N PHE A 344 -2.26 14.80 26.54
CA PHE A 344 -2.23 13.45 27.11
C PHE A 344 -1.29 12.53 26.33
N THR A 345 -1.39 12.52 24.99
CA THR A 345 -0.56 11.63 24.17
C THR A 345 0.90 11.97 24.34
N PHE A 346 1.30 13.25 24.23
CA PHE A 346 2.68 13.67 24.47
C PHE A 346 3.20 13.28 25.86
N SER A 347 2.37 13.39 26.89
CA SER A 347 2.74 12.98 28.24
C SER A 347 2.96 11.47 28.33
N ALA A 348 2.10 10.68 27.69
CA ALA A 348 2.25 9.24 27.62
C ALA A 348 3.53 8.81 26.88
N LEU A 349 3.92 9.54 25.81
CA LEU A 349 5.19 9.29 25.10
C LEU A 349 6.40 9.46 25.99
N HIS A 350 6.39 10.48 26.82
CA HIS A 350 7.47 10.71 27.76
C HIS A 350 7.40 9.78 28.99
N ALA A 351 6.57 8.74 28.97
CA ALA A 351 6.28 7.88 30.13
C ALA A 351 5.90 8.69 31.38
N GLY A 352 5.28 9.86 31.18
CA GLY A 352 4.96 10.84 32.22
C GLY A 352 6.06 11.85 32.53
N ALA A 353 7.33 11.58 32.21
CA ALA A 353 8.48 12.46 32.46
C ALA A 353 8.65 13.54 31.37
N LEU A 354 7.66 14.42 31.28
CA LEU A 354 7.57 15.42 30.22
C LEU A 354 8.55 16.59 30.48
N PRO A 355 9.45 16.92 29.53
CA PRO A 355 10.33 18.08 29.65
C PRO A 355 9.54 19.37 29.91
N LEU A 356 10.05 20.22 30.81
CA LEU A 356 9.36 21.44 31.25
C LEU A 356 8.94 22.35 30.09
N ASP A 357 9.77 22.48 29.06
CA ASP A 357 9.47 23.26 27.87
C ASP A 357 8.27 22.71 27.07
N ALA A 358 8.16 21.38 26.96
CA ALA A 358 7.03 20.72 26.32
C ALA A 358 5.76 20.83 27.19
N ALA A 359 5.89 20.62 28.50
CA ALA A 359 4.81 20.78 29.47
C ALA A 359 4.18 22.18 29.43
N LEU A 360 5.01 23.22 29.48
CA LEU A 360 4.54 24.62 29.43
C LEU A 360 3.82 24.95 28.12
N ARG A 361 4.29 24.43 26.99
CA ARG A 361 3.67 24.67 25.67
C ARG A 361 2.35 23.94 25.52
N LEU A 362 2.30 22.67 25.93
CA LEU A 362 1.07 21.89 25.93
C LEU A 362 0.04 22.47 26.91
N TRP A 363 0.48 22.99 28.05
CA TRP A 363 -0.38 23.70 29.00
C TRP A 363 -0.90 25.02 28.41
N ARG A 364 -0.06 25.79 27.73
CA ARG A 364 -0.50 27.01 27.03
C ARG A 364 -1.53 26.70 25.95
N LEU A 365 -1.37 25.59 25.22
CA LEU A 365 -2.27 25.16 24.16
C LEU A 365 -3.61 24.65 24.74
N ALA A 366 -3.58 23.68 25.65
CA ALA A 366 -4.79 23.09 26.23
C ALA A 366 -5.50 24.03 27.21
N GLY A 367 -4.75 24.74 28.04
CA GLY A 367 -5.28 25.77 28.93
C GLY A 367 -5.80 27.00 28.17
N GLY A 368 -5.13 27.40 27.08
CA GLY A 368 -5.61 28.46 26.18
C GLY A 368 -6.90 28.08 25.46
N ALA A 369 -7.00 26.85 24.95
CA ALA A 369 -8.23 26.32 24.34
C ALA A 369 -9.41 26.34 25.32
N LEU A 370 -9.18 25.89 26.55
CA LEU A 370 -10.14 25.93 27.64
C LEU A 370 -10.57 27.34 28.02
N ALA A 371 -9.62 28.27 28.15
CA ALA A 371 -9.91 29.65 28.52
C ALA A 371 -10.74 30.37 27.43
N ALA A 372 -10.52 30.05 26.15
CA ALA A 372 -11.20 30.69 25.03
C ALA A 372 -12.62 30.15 24.78
N THR A 373 -12.88 28.87 25.05
CA THR A 373 -14.14 28.20 24.68
C THR A 373 -14.90 27.59 25.85
N GLY A 374 -14.36 27.69 27.07
CA GLY A 374 -14.92 27.06 28.27
C GLY A 374 -14.79 25.54 28.25
N SER A 375 -15.57 24.87 29.11
CA SER A 375 -15.68 23.40 29.13
C SER A 375 -16.63 22.85 28.06
N GLU A 376 -17.25 23.71 27.26
CA GLU A 376 -18.17 23.33 26.19
C GLU A 376 -17.38 22.59 25.09
N GLY A 377 -17.53 21.26 25.04
CA GLY A 377 -16.82 20.38 24.10
C GLY A 377 -15.83 19.41 24.74
N LEU A 378 -15.64 19.44 26.07
CA LEU A 378 -14.92 18.40 26.81
C LEU A 378 -15.90 17.33 27.29
N VAL A 379 -15.88 16.17 26.63
CA VAL A 379 -16.59 14.97 27.10
C VAL A 379 -15.74 14.29 28.19
N GLY A 380 -16.35 13.45 29.03
CA GLY A 380 -15.70 12.87 30.22
C GLY A 380 -14.33 12.23 29.98
N LEU A 381 -14.12 11.61 28.80
CA LEU A 381 -12.81 11.03 28.44
C LEU A 381 -11.72 12.10 28.24
N GLN A 382 -12.03 13.21 27.56
CA GLN A 382 -11.07 14.28 27.31
C GLN A 382 -10.80 15.10 28.57
N ALA A 383 -11.81 15.27 29.43
CA ALA A 383 -11.62 15.84 30.76
C ALA A 383 -10.65 14.98 31.58
N ALA A 384 -10.84 13.65 31.60
CA ALA A 384 -9.94 12.73 32.28
C ALA A 384 -8.52 12.76 31.71
N ARG A 385 -8.37 12.86 30.38
CA ARG A 385 -7.06 13.02 29.71
C ARG A 385 -6.34 14.30 30.11
N LEU A 386 -7.06 15.41 30.18
CA LEU A 386 -6.50 16.68 30.61
C LEU A 386 -6.10 16.66 32.09
N TRP A 387 -6.90 16.02 32.94
CA TRP A 387 -6.54 15.77 34.33
C TRP A 387 -5.27 14.91 34.45
N ALA A 388 -5.18 13.83 33.68
CA ALA A 388 -3.99 12.97 33.65
C ALA A 388 -2.75 13.74 33.18
N PHE A 389 -2.87 14.61 32.18
CA PHE A 389 -1.82 15.53 31.79
C PHE A 389 -1.40 16.48 32.93
N GLY A 390 -2.37 17.14 33.58
CA GLY A 390 -2.08 18.03 34.71
C GLY A 390 -1.40 17.31 35.87
N LEU A 391 -1.79 16.07 36.16
CA LEU A 391 -1.13 15.22 37.15
C LEU A 391 0.30 14.86 36.74
N ALA A 392 0.52 14.50 35.47
CA ALA A 392 1.86 14.20 34.95
C ALA A 392 2.78 15.43 35.07
N VAL A 393 2.32 16.62 34.65
CA VAL A 393 3.08 17.87 34.78
C VAL A 393 3.35 18.24 36.23
N ARG A 394 2.48 17.89 37.17
CA ARG A 394 2.67 18.23 38.59
C ARG A 394 3.62 17.27 39.31
N HIS A 395 3.63 15.99 38.93
CA HIS A 395 4.22 14.93 39.74
C HIS A 395 5.35 14.15 39.05
N LEU A 396 5.55 14.32 37.75
CA LEU A 396 6.50 13.51 36.96
C LEU A 396 7.49 14.35 36.15
N SER A 397 7.38 15.69 36.15
CA SER A 397 8.30 16.62 35.46
C SER A 397 9.49 17.04 36.30
#